data_AF-A0A7V4NZI9-F1
#
_entry.id   AF-A0A7V4NZI9-F1
#
_cell.length_a   1.000
_cell.length_b   1.000
_cell.length_c   1.000
_cell.angle_alpha   90.00
_cell.angle_beta   90.00
_cell.angle_gamma   90.00
#
_symmetry.space_group_name_H-M   'P 1'
#
loop_
_entity.id
_entity.type
_entity.pdbx_description
1 polymer ?
#
loop_
_entity_poly.entity_id
_entity_poly.type
_entity_poly.pdbx_seq_one_letter_code
_entity_poly.pdbx_strand_id
1 'polypeptide(L)'
;MQKQDFIIQQFVSLREEIKATKQRIFLIVFFGLIAVPLLTFLSVTKPHLDYVAPMLPFLVLVITVLFFAEQNALMRCGHFIRQQIEPKLAESDGWEFWLESRPNLRRMDKYFAGCFMIVFFVFYFLAVAIALNSQLWTSPVLGGKTDMGLWAGGVTYAIGAIWMIVTLAHHWQYCTTTRD
;
A
#
# COMPACT_ATOMS: atom_id res chain seq x y z
N MET A 1 -21.64 -17.91 28.60
CA MET A 1 -22.12 -17.20 27.39
C MET A 1 -22.86 -18.17 26.51
N GLN A 2 -24.03 -17.78 25.99
CA GLN A 2 -24.69 -18.57 24.97
C GLN A 2 -23.87 -18.49 23.67
N LYS A 3 -23.92 -19.53 22.83
CA LYS A 3 -23.14 -19.58 21.58
C LYS A 3 -23.45 -18.38 20.66
N GLN A 4 -24.68 -17.87 20.70
CA GLN A 4 -25.09 -16.67 19.96
C GLN A 4 -24.41 -15.40 20.49
N ASP A 5 -24.34 -15.20 21.81
CA ASP A 5 -23.66 -14.04 22.41
C ASP A 5 -22.19 -13.97 21.96
N PHE A 6 -21.53 -15.12 21.87
CA PHE A 6 -20.14 -15.21 21.42
C PHE A 6 -19.99 -14.79 19.95
N ILE A 7 -20.86 -15.27 19.07
CA ILE A 7 -20.84 -14.90 17.64
C ILE A 7 -21.12 -13.41 17.45
N ILE A 8 -22.07 -12.86 18.21
CA ILE A 8 -22.38 -11.42 18.19
C ILE A 8 -21.16 -10.60 18.62
N GLN A 9 -20.49 -11.00 19.71
CA GLN A 9 -19.28 -10.31 20.15
C GLN A 9 -18.14 -10.39 19.12
N GLN A 10 -17.95 -11.54 18.48
CA GLN A 10 -16.98 -11.69 17.38
C GLN A 10 -17.30 -10.75 16.22
N PHE A 11 -18.57 -10.64 15.83
CA PHE A 11 -18.99 -9.75 14.75
C PHE A 11 -18.76 -8.27 15.09
N VAL A 12 -19.10 -7.86 16.32
CA VAL A 12 -18.88 -6.48 16.80
C VAL A 12 -17.38 -6.16 16.81
N SER A 13 -16.56 -7.03 17.39
CA SER A 13 -15.11 -6.83 17.46
C SER A 13 -14.48 -6.75 16.07
N LEU A 14 -14.90 -7.60 15.14
CA LEU A 14 -14.37 -7.61 13.78
C LEU A 14 -14.82 -6.36 12.98
N ARG A 15 -16.01 -5.83 13.24
CA ARG A 15 -16.45 -4.56 12.66
C ARG A 15 -15.61 -3.38 13.16
N GLU A 16 -15.23 -3.39 14.43
CA GLU A 16 -14.30 -2.40 14.99
C GLU A 16 -12.91 -2.52 14.34
N GLU A 17 -12.42 -3.74 14.12
CA GLU A 17 -11.16 -3.99 13.41
C GLU A 17 -11.19 -3.48 11.96
N ILE A 18 -12.28 -3.72 11.22
CA ILE A 18 -12.47 -3.19 9.86
C ILE A 18 -12.46 -1.65 9.88
N LYS A 19 -13.17 -1.03 10.83
CA LYS A 19 -13.20 0.43 10.97
C LYS A 19 -11.80 1.00 11.25
N ALA A 20 -11.07 0.39 12.17
CA ALA A 20 -9.70 0.78 12.50
C ALA A 20 -8.76 0.61 11.28
N THR A 21 -8.90 -0.48 10.53
CA THR A 21 -8.15 -0.75 9.30
C THR A 21 -8.40 0.31 8.23
N LYS A 22 -9.67 0.68 7.99
CA LYS A 22 -10.01 1.77 7.05
C LYS A 22 -9.42 3.10 7.48
N GLN A 23 -9.41 3.40 8.78
CA GLN A 23 -8.76 4.60 9.31
C GLN A 23 -7.24 4.57 9.10
N ARG A 24 -6.57 3.44 9.34
CA ARG A 24 -5.13 3.29 9.07
C ARG A 24 -4.80 3.45 7.59
N ILE A 25 -5.58 2.85 6.70
CA ILE A 25 -5.41 3.02 5.24
C ILE A 25 -5.48 4.50 4.87
N PHE A 26 -6.49 5.22 5.38
CA PHE A 26 -6.63 6.65 5.14
C PHE A 26 -5.41 7.43 5.64
N LEU A 27 -4.92 7.14 6.85
CA LEU A 27 -3.72 7.79 7.39
C LEU A 27 -2.47 7.50 6.57
N ILE A 28 -2.24 6.25 6.15
CA ILE A 28 -1.11 5.87 5.30
C ILE A 28 -1.12 6.67 3.99
N VAL A 29 -2.29 6.77 3.35
CA VAL A 29 -2.47 7.54 2.13
C VAL A 29 -2.24 9.03 2.37
N PHE A 30 -2.84 9.58 3.42
CA PHE A 30 -2.71 10.99 3.77
C PHE A 30 -1.25 11.37 4.05
N PHE A 31 -0.56 10.58 4.87
CA PHE A 31 0.87 10.77 5.13
C PHE A 31 1.69 10.58 3.87
N GLY A 32 1.39 9.61 3.01
CA GLY A 32 2.10 9.47 1.73
C GLY A 32 1.94 10.67 0.80
N LEU A 33 0.73 11.22 0.70
CA LEU A 33 0.44 12.40 -0.12
C LEU A 33 1.10 13.67 0.38
N ILE A 34 1.32 13.80 1.70
CA ILE A 34 1.95 15.00 2.29
C ILE A 34 3.46 14.82 2.44
N ALA A 35 3.90 13.67 2.95
CA ALA A 35 5.30 13.42 3.25
C ALA A 35 6.16 13.41 1.99
N VAL A 36 5.70 12.81 0.88
CA VAL A 36 6.49 12.72 -0.35
C VAL A 36 6.78 14.12 -0.93
N PRO A 37 5.79 15.00 -1.16
CA PRO A 37 6.06 16.36 -1.62
C PRO A 37 6.86 17.20 -0.61
N LEU A 38 6.56 17.06 0.69
CA LEU A 38 7.25 17.82 1.73
C LEU A 38 8.74 17.46 1.79
N LEU A 39 9.07 16.18 1.81
CA LEU A 39 10.46 15.71 1.82
C LEU A 39 11.18 16.02 0.50
N THR A 40 10.46 15.97 -0.62
CA THR A 40 10.98 16.44 -1.92
C THR A 40 11.34 17.92 -1.85
N PHE A 41 10.43 18.77 -1.37
CA PHE A 41 10.69 20.20 -1.20
C PHE A 41 11.87 20.47 -0.26
N LEU A 42 11.97 19.74 0.84
CA LEU A 42 13.10 19.85 1.77
C LEU A 42 14.42 19.44 1.12
N SER A 43 14.43 18.36 0.33
CA SER A 43 15.65 17.92 -0.38
C SER A 43 16.15 18.95 -1.40
N VAL A 44 15.25 19.72 -2.03
CA VAL A 44 15.62 20.74 -3.02
C VAL A 44 16.04 22.05 -2.35
N THR A 45 15.42 22.42 -1.23
CA THR A 45 15.66 23.73 -0.59
C THR A 45 16.77 23.74 0.45
N LYS A 46 17.17 22.57 0.98
CA LYS A 46 18.16 22.45 2.05
C LYS A 46 19.34 21.59 1.60
N PRO A 47 20.47 22.20 1.20
CA PRO A 47 21.65 21.47 0.70
C PRO A 47 22.28 20.50 1.71
N HIS A 48 22.08 20.72 3.01
CA HIS A 48 22.58 19.81 4.04
C HIS A 48 21.72 18.53 4.18
N LEU A 49 20.61 18.42 3.44
CA LEU A 49 19.70 17.29 3.44
C LEU A 49 19.80 16.47 2.14
N ASP A 50 20.95 16.49 1.46
CA ASP A 50 21.16 15.78 0.19
C ASP A 50 20.92 14.25 0.29
N TYR A 51 21.04 13.66 1.48
CA TYR A 51 20.74 12.25 1.74
C TYR A 51 19.23 11.92 1.70
N VAL A 52 18.35 12.92 1.79
CA VAL A 52 16.89 12.71 1.79
C VAL A 52 16.42 12.26 0.41
N ALA A 53 16.95 12.86 -0.67
CA ALA A 53 16.53 12.54 -2.03
C ALA A 53 16.71 11.05 -2.39
N PRO A 54 17.87 10.41 -2.14
CA PRO A 54 18.05 8.97 -2.35
C PRO A 54 17.18 8.06 -1.49
N MET A 55 16.66 8.55 -0.36
CA MET A 55 15.76 7.81 0.53
C MET A 55 14.29 7.86 0.09
N LEU A 56 13.89 8.86 -0.70
CA LEU A 56 12.50 9.04 -1.14
C LEU A 56 11.90 7.81 -1.85
N PRO A 57 12.59 7.13 -2.80
CA PRO A 57 12.04 5.95 -3.45
C PRO A 57 11.71 4.83 -2.45
N PHE A 58 12.56 4.65 -1.43
CA PHE A 58 12.34 3.63 -0.39
C PHE A 58 11.17 3.99 0.52
N LEU A 59 10.99 5.27 0.86
CA LEU A 59 9.84 5.72 1.61
C LEU A 59 8.54 5.40 0.86
N VAL A 60 8.49 5.66 -0.45
CA VAL A 60 7.33 5.33 -1.30
C VAL A 60 7.07 3.82 -1.31
N LEU A 61 8.12 2.99 -1.41
CA LEU A 61 7.98 1.53 -1.31
C LEU A 61 7.41 1.10 0.04
N VAL A 62 7.92 1.63 1.15
CA VAL A 62 7.43 1.30 2.50
C VAL A 62 5.95 1.66 2.65
N ILE A 63 5.55 2.86 2.21
CA ILE A 63 4.14 3.29 2.26
C ILE A 63 3.26 2.37 1.41
N THR A 64 3.76 1.95 0.24
CA THR A 64 3.04 1.00 -0.64
C THR A 64 2.88 -0.36 0.02
N VAL A 65 3.92 -0.89 0.68
CA VAL A 65 3.87 -2.15 1.42
C VAL A 65 2.84 -2.07 2.54
N LEU A 66 2.86 -0.98 3.33
CA LEU A 66 1.92 -0.77 4.42
C LEU A 66 0.48 -0.71 3.90
N PHE A 67 0.25 -0.03 2.78
CA PHE A 67 -1.06 -0.01 2.13
C PHE A 67 -1.53 -1.42 1.75
N PHE A 68 -0.68 -2.24 1.12
CA PHE A 68 -1.04 -3.62 0.78
C PHE A 68 -1.27 -4.50 2.01
N ALA A 69 -0.49 -4.32 3.08
CA ALA A 69 -0.67 -5.06 4.32
C ALA A 69 -2.06 -4.81 4.93
N GLU A 70 -2.52 -3.56 4.96
CA GLU A 70 -3.85 -3.21 5.47
C GLU A 70 -4.98 -3.68 4.53
N GLN A 71 -4.80 -3.62 3.20
CA GLN A 71 -5.78 -4.20 2.26
C GLN A 71 -5.93 -5.70 2.46
N ASN A 72 -4.82 -6.42 2.61
CA ASN A 72 -4.83 -7.86 2.87
C ASN A 72 -5.48 -8.18 4.23
N ALA A 73 -5.23 -7.37 5.26
CA ALA A 73 -5.90 -7.53 6.55
C ALA A 73 -7.43 -7.41 6.42
N LEU A 74 -7.90 -6.41 5.66
CA LEU A 74 -9.33 -6.22 5.39
C LEU A 74 -9.95 -7.40 4.63
N MET A 75 -9.24 -7.93 3.63
CA MET A 75 -9.68 -9.12 2.89
C MET A 75 -9.80 -10.36 3.81
N ARG A 76 -8.86 -10.55 4.75
CA ARG A 76 -8.94 -11.65 5.74
C ARG A 76 -10.15 -11.50 6.65
N CYS A 77 -10.45 -10.29 7.13
CA CYS A 77 -11.64 -10.03 7.94
C CYS A 77 -12.92 -10.39 7.17
N GLY A 78 -13.02 -9.99 5.89
CA GLY A 78 -14.14 -10.35 5.02
C GLY A 78 -14.27 -11.87 4.82
N HIS A 79 -13.16 -12.56 4.53
CA HIS A 79 -13.16 -14.02 4.43
C HIS A 79 -13.59 -14.71 5.72
N PHE A 80 -13.16 -14.21 6.88
CA PHE A 80 -13.56 -14.76 8.17
C PHE A 80 -15.06 -14.58 8.43
N ILE A 81 -15.64 -13.41 8.12
CA ILE A 81 -17.10 -13.20 8.22
C ILE A 81 -17.83 -14.25 7.38
N ARG A 82 -17.46 -14.36 6.10
CA ARG A 82 -18.10 -15.26 5.13
C ARG A 82 -18.01 -16.73 5.55
N GLN A 83 -16.84 -17.19 6.00
CA GLN A 83 -16.60 -18.61 6.29
C GLN A 83 -17.04 -19.02 7.68
N GLN A 84 -16.96 -18.13 8.67
CA GLN A 84 -17.10 -18.50 10.08
C GLN A 84 -18.31 -17.90 10.78
N ILE A 85 -18.83 -16.76 10.32
CA ILE A 85 -19.94 -16.06 10.97
C ILE A 85 -21.25 -16.32 10.22
N GLU A 86 -21.30 -16.01 8.93
CA GLU A 86 -22.53 -16.08 8.12
C GLU A 86 -23.20 -17.48 8.12
N PRO A 87 -22.47 -18.60 7.97
CA PRO A 87 -23.08 -19.93 7.95
C PRO A 87 -23.77 -20.31 9.27
N LYS A 88 -23.40 -19.65 10.37
CA LYS A 88 -23.93 -19.93 11.71
C LYS A 88 -25.13 -19.03 12.07
N LEU A 89 -25.43 -18.01 11.25
CA LEU A 89 -26.56 -17.10 11.46
C LEU A 89 -27.85 -17.54 10.76
N ALA A 90 -27.79 -18.54 9.86
CA ALA A 90 -28.87 -19.37 9.29
C ALA A 90 -30.17 -18.73 8.73
N GLU A 91 -30.44 -17.44 8.90
CA GLU A 91 -31.77 -16.86 8.63
C GLU A 91 -31.86 -15.96 7.39
N SER A 92 -30.74 -15.59 6.75
CA SER A 92 -30.76 -14.81 5.50
C SER A 92 -29.45 -14.91 4.71
N ASP A 93 -29.51 -14.50 3.43
CA ASP A 93 -28.31 -14.26 2.61
C ASP A 93 -27.38 -13.29 3.35
N GLY A 94 -26.20 -13.78 3.73
CA GLY A 94 -25.20 -13.02 4.46
C GLY A 94 -24.77 -11.74 3.72
N TRP A 95 -24.23 -10.77 4.46
CA TRP A 95 -23.81 -9.49 3.91
C TRP A 95 -22.74 -9.65 2.80
N GLU A 96 -21.76 -10.53 2.99
CA GLU A 96 -20.73 -10.84 1.99
C GLU A 96 -21.34 -11.55 0.77
N PHE A 97 -22.29 -12.47 0.98
CA PHE A 97 -23.00 -13.12 -0.11
C PHE A 97 -23.82 -12.11 -0.94
N TRP A 98 -24.53 -11.19 -0.28
CA TRP A 98 -25.24 -10.09 -0.94
C TRP A 98 -24.29 -9.17 -1.71
N LEU A 99 -23.11 -8.86 -1.16
CA LEU A 99 -22.09 -8.07 -1.85
C LEU A 99 -21.52 -8.78 -3.08
N GLU A 100 -21.30 -10.09 -3.00
CA GLU A 100 -20.84 -10.91 -4.13
C GLU A 100 -21.89 -11.01 -5.24
N SER A 101 -23.18 -11.04 -4.89
CA SER A 101 -24.27 -10.99 -5.88
C SER A 101 -24.29 -9.68 -6.68
N ARG A 102 -23.61 -8.63 -6.22
CA ARG A 102 -23.57 -7.29 -6.83
C ARG A 102 -22.13 -6.89 -7.20
N PRO A 103 -21.55 -7.48 -8.26
CA PRO A 103 -20.17 -7.23 -8.66
C PRO A 103 -19.88 -5.76 -9.02
N ASN A 104 -20.91 -4.96 -9.32
CA ASN A 104 -20.78 -3.54 -9.59
C ASN A 104 -20.34 -2.73 -8.35
N LEU A 105 -20.79 -3.13 -7.15
CA LEU A 105 -20.43 -2.44 -5.90
C LEU A 105 -18.94 -2.64 -5.57
N ARG A 106 -18.42 -3.85 -5.80
CA ARG A 106 -17.00 -4.20 -5.59
C ARG A 106 -16.06 -3.61 -6.66
N ARG A 107 -16.62 -3.11 -7.77
CA ARG A 107 -15.85 -2.51 -8.87
C ARG A 107 -15.27 -1.14 -8.48
N MET A 108 -15.97 -0.39 -7.62
CA MET A 108 -15.48 0.90 -7.13
C MET A 108 -14.22 0.74 -6.28
N ASP A 109 -14.16 -0.27 -5.42
CA ASP A 109 -12.97 -0.55 -4.60
C ASP A 109 -11.75 -0.88 -5.47
N LYS A 110 -11.96 -1.61 -6.58
CA LYS A 110 -10.89 -1.90 -7.56
C LYS A 110 -10.37 -0.64 -8.23
N TYR A 111 -11.26 0.26 -8.66
CA TYR A 111 -10.84 1.53 -9.25
C TYR A 111 -10.15 2.43 -8.23
N PHE A 112 -10.65 2.48 -7.01
CA PHE A 112 -10.03 3.23 -5.92
C PHE A 112 -8.60 2.74 -5.67
N ALA A 113 -8.41 1.43 -5.45
CA ALA A 113 -7.08 0.85 -5.28
C ALA A 113 -6.19 1.09 -6.52
N GLY A 114 -6.74 0.92 -7.73
CA GLY A 114 -6.07 1.21 -9.00
C GLY A 114 -5.51 2.63 -9.08
N CYS A 115 -6.34 3.63 -8.76
CA CYS A 115 -5.93 5.03 -8.73
C CYS A 115 -4.78 5.28 -7.74
N PHE A 116 -4.84 4.71 -6.53
CA PHE A 116 -3.74 4.86 -5.57
C PHE A 116 -2.46 4.22 -6.04
N MET A 117 -2.55 3.04 -6.66
CA MET A 117 -1.37 2.37 -7.19
C MET A 117 -0.72 3.21 -8.29
N ILE A 118 -1.50 3.81 -9.20
CA ILE A 118 -0.98 4.75 -10.20
C ILE A 118 -0.27 5.94 -9.54
N VAL A 119 -0.88 6.54 -8.51
CA VAL A 119 -0.29 7.68 -7.79
C VAL A 119 1.05 7.28 -7.13
N PHE A 120 1.11 6.14 -6.46
CA PHE A 120 2.35 5.65 -5.84
C PHE A 120 3.43 5.34 -6.88
N PHE A 121 3.06 4.80 -8.05
CA PHE A 121 4.00 4.58 -9.15
C PHE A 121 4.57 5.89 -9.70
N VAL A 122 3.72 6.89 -9.92
CA VAL A 122 4.16 8.22 -10.36
C VAL A 122 5.10 8.83 -9.33
N PHE A 123 4.76 8.76 -8.04
CA PHE A 123 5.63 9.24 -6.97
C PHE A 123 6.94 8.48 -6.87
N TYR A 124 6.92 7.16 -7.09
CA TYR A 124 8.13 6.34 -7.08
C TYR A 124 9.09 6.76 -8.20
N PHE A 125 8.61 6.85 -9.45
CA PHE A 125 9.46 7.25 -10.57
C PHE A 125 9.96 8.69 -10.45
N LEU A 126 9.12 9.60 -9.95
CA LEU A 126 9.52 10.97 -9.67
C LEU A 126 10.62 11.01 -8.59
N ALA A 127 10.45 10.25 -7.50
CA ALA A 127 11.44 10.12 -6.45
C ALA A 127 12.76 9.53 -6.96
N VAL A 128 12.71 8.53 -7.86
CA VAL A 128 13.91 7.96 -8.49
C VAL A 128 14.61 8.99 -9.37
N ALA A 129 13.86 9.75 -10.17
CA ALA A 129 14.44 10.81 -11.01
C ALA A 129 15.14 11.88 -10.16
N ILE A 130 14.51 12.30 -9.06
CA ILE A 130 15.11 13.25 -8.11
C ILE A 130 16.33 12.65 -7.42
N ALA A 131 16.24 11.38 -6.99
CA ALA A 131 17.33 10.67 -6.33
C ALA A 131 18.56 10.56 -7.23
N LEU A 132 18.39 10.18 -8.50
CA LEU A 132 19.48 10.05 -9.47
C LEU A 132 20.09 11.41 -9.85
N ASN A 133 19.30 12.48 -9.83
CA ASN A 133 19.78 13.84 -10.05
C ASN A 133 20.37 14.51 -8.79
N SER A 134 20.43 13.79 -7.66
CA SER A 134 20.98 14.36 -6.42
C SER A 134 22.50 14.53 -6.50
N GLN A 135 23.00 15.62 -5.92
CA GLN A 135 24.43 15.93 -5.88
C GLN A 135 25.24 14.92 -5.05
N LEU A 136 24.57 14.10 -4.24
CA LEU A 136 25.18 13.06 -3.41
C LEU A 136 26.04 12.10 -4.25
N TRP A 137 25.55 11.70 -5.43
CA TRP A 137 26.27 10.79 -6.34
C TRP A 137 27.49 11.41 -6.99
N THR A 138 27.55 12.74 -7.04
CA THR A 138 28.71 13.50 -7.54
C THR A 138 29.68 13.90 -6.43
N SER A 139 29.31 13.66 -5.17
CA SER A 139 30.12 14.08 -4.02
C SER A 139 31.39 13.22 -3.91
N PRO A 140 32.55 13.83 -3.58
CA PRO A 140 33.81 13.11 -3.42
C PRO A 140 33.82 12.12 -2.23
N VAL A 141 32.83 12.18 -1.35
CA VAL A 141 32.73 11.35 -0.12
C VAL A 141 32.25 9.93 -0.44
N LEU A 142 31.32 9.77 -1.39
CA LEU A 142 30.74 8.47 -1.76
C LEU A 142 31.41 7.83 -2.99
N GLY A 143 32.33 8.54 -3.66
CA GLY A 143 33.06 8.06 -4.81
C GLY A 143 33.27 9.19 -5.81
N GLY A 144 34.41 9.89 -5.69
CA GLY A 144 34.76 10.95 -6.63
C GLY A 144 34.64 10.48 -8.08
N LYS A 145 33.94 11.25 -8.92
CA LYS A 145 33.85 11.14 -10.39
C LYS A 145 33.86 9.70 -10.95
N THR A 146 33.17 8.77 -10.31
CA THR A 146 33.08 7.39 -10.82
C THR A 146 31.61 7.07 -11.05
N ASP A 147 31.29 6.72 -12.29
CA ASP A 147 29.95 6.30 -12.73
C ASP A 147 29.33 5.20 -11.85
N MET A 148 30.16 4.51 -11.07
CA MET A 148 29.80 3.41 -10.18
C MET A 148 28.72 3.77 -9.14
N GLY A 149 28.73 4.97 -8.57
CA GLY A 149 27.70 5.40 -7.61
C GLY A 149 26.32 5.55 -8.26
N LEU A 150 26.28 6.21 -9.41
CA LEU A 150 25.07 6.35 -10.25
C LEU A 150 24.55 4.98 -10.70
N TRP A 151 25.44 4.08 -11.14
CA TRP A 151 25.07 2.71 -11.51
C TRP A 151 24.50 1.92 -10.33
N ALA A 152 25.15 1.96 -9.16
CA ALA A 152 24.67 1.25 -7.97
C ALA A 152 23.29 1.77 -7.51
N GLY A 153 23.10 3.09 -7.50
CA GLY A 153 21.80 3.71 -7.21
C GLY A 153 20.74 3.29 -8.23
N GLY A 154 21.04 3.42 -9.52
CA GLY A 154 20.15 3.03 -10.61
C GLY A 154 19.73 1.55 -10.55
N VAL A 155 20.67 0.64 -10.32
CA VAL A 155 20.38 -0.79 -10.17
C VAL A 155 19.49 -1.04 -8.96
N THR A 156 19.77 -0.41 -7.82
CA THR A 156 18.97 -0.58 -6.60
C THR A 156 17.52 -0.12 -6.82
N TYR A 157 17.33 1.01 -7.49
CA TYR A 157 15.99 1.51 -7.82
C TYR A 157 15.31 0.64 -8.89
N ALA A 158 16.04 0.10 -9.86
CA ALA A 158 15.46 -0.84 -10.84
C ALA A 158 14.93 -2.12 -10.15
N ILE A 159 15.68 -2.66 -9.19
CA ILE A 159 15.24 -3.82 -8.39
C ILE A 159 13.96 -3.48 -7.62
N GLY A 160 13.91 -2.30 -6.98
CA GLY A 160 12.72 -1.82 -6.28
C GLY A 160 11.50 -1.67 -7.19
N ALA A 161 11.70 -1.12 -8.39
CA ALA A 161 10.64 -0.98 -9.40
C ALA A 161 10.09 -2.34 -9.84
N ILE A 162 10.98 -3.29 -10.16
CA ILE A 162 10.59 -4.66 -10.55
C ILE A 162 9.80 -5.32 -9.42
N TRP A 163 10.30 -5.23 -8.18
CA TRP A 163 9.62 -5.78 -7.02
C TRP A 163 8.22 -5.16 -6.82
N MET A 164 8.09 -3.84 -6.99
CA MET A 164 6.81 -3.14 -6.89
C MET A 164 5.82 -3.60 -7.96
N ILE A 165 6.27 -3.76 -9.22
CA ILE A 165 5.46 -4.26 -10.34
C ILE A 165 5.00 -5.70 -10.09
N VAL A 166 5.91 -6.58 -9.64
CA VAL A 166 5.58 -7.98 -9.33
C VAL A 166 4.57 -8.05 -8.19
N THR A 167 4.78 -7.29 -7.13
CA THR A 167 3.87 -7.23 -5.97
C THR A 167 2.50 -6.70 -6.38
N LEU A 168 2.46 -5.68 -7.24
CA LEU A 168 1.23 -5.15 -7.82
C LEU A 168 0.48 -6.22 -8.64
N ALA A 169 1.17 -6.88 -9.55
CA ALA A 169 0.57 -7.89 -10.42
C ALA A 169 -0.02 -9.05 -9.60
N HIS A 170 0.73 -9.50 -8.59
CA HIS A 170 0.27 -10.50 -7.63
C HIS A 170 -0.97 -9.97 -6.88
N HIS A 171 -0.89 -8.81 -6.23
CA HIS A 171 -2.01 -8.24 -5.47
C HIS A 171 -3.27 -8.02 -6.31
N TRP A 172 -3.12 -7.56 -7.55
CA TRP A 172 -4.24 -7.40 -8.47
C TRP A 172 -4.98 -8.71 -8.73
N GLN A 173 -4.26 -9.82 -8.90
CA GLN A 173 -4.87 -11.15 -9.05
C GLN A 173 -5.70 -11.51 -7.82
N TYR A 174 -5.14 -11.40 -6.60
CA TYR A 174 -5.85 -11.73 -5.36
C TYR A 174 -7.03 -10.81 -5.05
N CYS A 175 -6.97 -9.53 -5.44
CA CYS A 175 -8.12 -8.62 -5.31
C CYS A 175 -9.23 -8.89 -6.34
N THR A 176 -8.95 -9.63 -7.42
CA THR A 176 -9.93 -9.91 -8.48
C THR A 176 -10.70 -11.21 -8.33
N THR A 177 -10.22 -12.15 -7.51
CA THR A 177 -10.82 -13.47 -7.32
C THR A 177 -11.06 -13.75 -5.84
N THR A 178 -12.34 -13.78 -5.42
CA THR A 178 -12.80 -14.45 -4.18
C THR A 178 -13.26 -15.89 -4.42
N ARG A 179 -12.93 -16.43 -5.59
CA ARG A 179 -13.01 -17.86 -5.85
C ARG A 179 -11.67 -18.44 -5.43
N ASP A 180 -11.72 -19.21 -4.35
CA ASP A 180 -10.75 -20.28 -4.11
C ASP A 180 -10.61 -21.16 -5.37
#